data_AF-A0A8S9URH5-F1
#
_entry.id   AF-A0A8S9URH5-F1
#
_cell.length_a   1.000
_cell.length_b   1.000
_cell.length_c   1.000
_cell.angle_alpha   90.00
_cell.angle_beta   90.00
_cell.angle_gamma   90.00
#
_symmetry.space_group_name_H-M   'P 1'
#
loop_
_entity.id
_entity.type
_entity.pdbx_description
1 polymer ?
#
loop_
_entity_poly.entity_id
_entity_poly.type
_entity_poly.pdbx_seq_one_letter_code
_entity_poly.pdbx_strand_id
1 'polypeptide(L)'
;MEKGKAGSKALRSVKNSFNRQLLKTLCKFEWGTTVEQITEDRIVSELDKIIGNVMNDVILDIDSIFDARLKMDLHQRDVKARALYYSMLCDEIILENGLASTFATATGIKEKCRVLKKHLAPVALRDAGDTTSKSDENALYVLVIEKALEQAKVDQ
;
A
#
# COMPACT_ATOMS: atom_id res chain seq x y z
N MET A 1 -37.06 -25.83 32.20
CA MET A 1 -36.30 -25.80 30.93
C MET A 1 -36.70 -24.53 30.22
N GLU A 2 -35.84 -23.63 29.74
CA GLU A 2 -34.43 -23.70 29.38
C GLU A 2 -33.91 -22.25 29.32
N LYS A 3 -32.76 -21.95 29.93
CA LYS A 3 -32.09 -20.66 29.81
C LYS A 3 -31.27 -20.65 28.53
N GLY A 4 -31.74 -19.96 27.49
CA GLY A 4 -30.96 -19.65 26.29
C GLY A 4 -29.89 -18.61 26.60
N LYS A 5 -28.66 -19.06 26.86
CA LYS A 5 -27.48 -18.23 27.07
C LYS A 5 -27.05 -17.64 25.72
N ALA A 6 -27.33 -16.37 25.49
CA ALA A 6 -26.76 -15.63 24.36
C ALA A 6 -25.22 -15.64 24.47
N GLY A 7 -24.57 -16.28 23.51
CA GLY A 7 -23.11 -16.32 23.41
C GLY A 7 -22.56 -14.94 23.08
N SER A 8 -22.25 -14.15 24.10
CA SER A 8 -21.28 -13.07 23.97
C SER A 8 -19.93 -13.72 23.66
N LYS A 9 -19.51 -13.67 22.39
CA LYS A 9 -18.08 -13.84 22.06
C LYS A 9 -17.36 -12.75 22.83
N ALA A 10 -16.78 -13.09 23.97
CA ALA A 10 -15.98 -12.17 24.74
C ALA A 10 -14.83 -11.68 23.84
N LEU A 11 -14.89 -10.41 23.44
CA LEU A 11 -13.77 -9.74 22.80
C LEU A 11 -12.59 -9.85 23.77
N ARG A 12 -11.57 -10.61 23.38
CA ARG A 12 -10.37 -10.79 24.19
C ARG A 12 -9.70 -9.42 24.30
N SER A 13 -9.58 -8.92 25.53
CA SER A 13 -8.87 -7.65 25.81
C SER A 13 -7.49 -7.67 25.15
N VAL A 14 -7.16 -6.59 24.43
CA VAL A 14 -5.87 -6.45 23.74
C VAL A 14 -4.77 -6.39 24.79
N LYS A 15 -4.96 -5.63 25.88
CA LYS A 15 -4.07 -5.65 27.07
C LYS A 15 -3.74 -7.06 27.55
N ASN A 16 -4.74 -7.93 27.66
CA ASN A 16 -4.58 -9.29 28.16
C ASN A 16 -3.93 -10.26 27.15
N SER A 17 -3.72 -9.81 25.92
CA SER A 17 -3.02 -10.57 24.88
C SER A 17 -1.52 -10.29 24.87
N PHE A 18 -1.05 -9.23 25.55
CA PHE A 18 0.36 -8.92 25.69
C PHE A 18 1.01 -9.66 26.86
N ASN A 19 2.30 -9.96 26.70
CA ASN A 19 3.15 -10.21 27.85
C ASN A 19 3.11 -8.99 28.79
N ARG A 20 2.78 -9.21 30.08
CA ARG A 20 2.57 -8.12 31.04
C ARG A 20 3.81 -7.25 31.25
N GLN A 21 4.99 -7.86 31.23
CA GLN A 21 6.26 -7.13 31.39
C GLN A 21 6.57 -6.30 30.14
N LEU A 22 6.34 -6.85 28.95
CA LEU A 22 6.48 -6.12 27.68
C LEU A 22 5.56 -4.89 27.66
N LEU A 23 4.28 -5.06 27.95
CA LEU A 23 3.30 -3.96 27.96
C LEU A 23 3.69 -2.86 28.96
N LYS A 24 4.17 -3.25 30.15
CA LYS A 24 4.63 -2.32 31.18
C LYS A 24 5.85 -1.52 30.71
N THR A 25 6.81 -2.16 30.05
CA THR A 25 7.99 -1.51 29.47
C THR A 25 7.60 -0.52 28.37
N LEU A 26 6.76 -0.93 27.41
CA LEU A 26 6.27 -0.07 26.34
C LEU A 26 5.53 1.15 26.87
N CYS A 27 4.61 0.97 27.83
CA CYS A 27 3.90 2.08 28.46
C CYS A 27 4.87 3.09 29.08
N LYS A 28 5.88 2.61 29.81
CA LYS A 28 6.83 3.47 30.53
C LYS A 28 7.77 4.23 29.60
N PHE A 29 8.39 3.53 28.65
CA PHE A 29 9.52 4.07 27.89
C PHE A 29 9.12 4.65 26.55
N GLU A 30 8.15 4.04 25.86
CA GLU A 30 7.77 4.44 24.51
C GLU A 30 6.55 5.37 24.52
N TRP A 31 5.54 5.05 25.35
CA TRP A 31 4.23 5.69 25.26
C TRP A 31 3.96 6.72 26.37
N GLY A 32 4.86 6.91 27.32
CA GLY A 32 4.72 7.89 28.40
C GLY A 32 3.42 7.73 29.21
N THR A 33 2.99 6.49 29.47
CA THR A 33 1.76 6.16 30.19
C THR A 33 1.94 4.94 31.12
N THR A 34 0.86 4.46 31.74
CA THR A 34 0.86 3.24 32.56
C THR A 34 -0.11 2.20 32.01
N VAL A 35 0.04 0.94 32.46
CA VAL A 35 -0.83 -0.17 32.04
C VAL A 35 -2.29 0.07 32.45
N GLU A 36 -2.50 0.78 33.55
CA GLU A 36 -3.80 1.15 34.08
C GLU A 36 -4.45 2.24 33.22
N GLN A 37 -3.67 3.23 32.78
CA GLN A 37 -4.16 4.40 32.06
C GLN A 37 -4.29 4.20 30.55
N ILE A 38 -3.50 3.32 29.95
CA ILE A 38 -3.54 3.09 28.50
C ILE A 38 -4.89 2.48 28.08
N THR A 39 -5.47 2.89 26.96
CA THR A 39 -6.72 2.31 26.42
C THR A 39 -6.41 1.25 25.36
N GLU A 40 -7.36 0.36 25.09
CA GLU A 40 -7.20 -0.68 24.04
C GLU A 40 -6.94 -0.02 22.67
N ASP A 41 -7.70 1.01 22.32
CA ASP A 41 -7.54 1.75 21.05
C ASP A 41 -6.17 2.42 20.95
N ARG A 42 -5.62 2.91 22.07
CA ARG A 42 -4.29 3.49 22.09
C ARG A 42 -3.22 2.43 21.86
N ILE A 43 -3.36 1.22 22.41
CA ILE A 43 -2.43 0.12 22.13
C ILE A 43 -2.43 -0.19 20.63
N VAL A 44 -3.61 -0.30 20.00
CA VAL A 44 -3.71 -0.53 18.56
C VAL A 44 -3.05 0.59 17.77
N SER A 45 -3.36 1.85 18.08
CA SER A 45 -2.77 3.00 17.38
C SER A 45 -1.25 3.08 17.52
N GLU A 46 -0.69 2.77 18.70
CA GLU A 46 0.76 2.74 18.88
C GLU A 46 1.41 1.57 18.15
N LEU A 47 0.76 0.41 18.04
CA LEU A 47 1.22 -0.69 17.20
C LEU A 47 1.21 -0.32 15.72
N ASP A 48 0.16 0.36 15.25
CA ASP A 48 0.08 0.83 13.86
C ASP A 48 1.20 1.82 13.54
N LYS A 49 1.58 2.68 14.51
CA LYS A 49 2.75 3.56 14.38
C LYS A 49 4.06 2.78 14.34
N ILE A 50 4.23 1.76 15.18
CA ILE A 50 5.43 0.91 15.15
C ILE A 50 5.52 0.17 13.82
N ILE A 51 4.42 -0.39 13.31
CA ILE A 51 4.40 -1.07 12.01
C ILE A 51 4.72 -0.07 10.89
N GLY A 52 4.10 1.11 10.91
CA GLY A 52 4.38 2.18 9.95
C GLY A 52 5.83 2.67 10.01
N ASN A 53 6.41 2.82 11.21
CA ASN A 53 7.79 3.25 11.39
C ASN A 53 8.80 2.15 11.07
N VAL A 54 8.56 0.90 11.46
CA VAL A 54 9.45 -0.23 11.12
C VAL A 54 9.53 -0.43 9.61
N MET A 55 8.44 -0.20 8.87
CA MET A 55 8.46 -0.24 7.40
C MET A 55 9.06 1.02 6.75
N ASN A 56 9.15 2.14 7.48
CA ASN A 56 9.86 3.34 7.05
C ASN A 56 11.37 3.31 7.41
N ASP A 57 11.74 2.66 8.54
CA ASP A 57 13.11 2.58 9.08
C ASP A 57 13.87 1.35 8.59
N VAL A 58 13.18 0.26 8.25
CA VAL A 58 13.70 -0.66 7.25
C VAL A 58 13.63 0.13 5.96
N ILE A 59 14.78 0.62 5.51
CA ILE A 59 14.99 1.02 4.11
C ILE A 59 14.78 -0.25 3.28
N LEU A 60 13.53 -0.67 3.14
CA LEU A 60 13.12 -1.54 2.07
C LEU A 60 13.55 -0.76 0.85
N ASP A 61 14.36 -1.38 0.02
CA ASP A 61 14.65 -0.84 -1.29
C ASP A 61 13.29 -0.85 -2.03
N ILE A 62 12.54 0.24 -1.90
CA ILE A 62 11.17 0.40 -2.42
C ILE A 62 11.21 0.11 -3.93
N ASP A 63 12.28 0.55 -4.60
CA ASP A 63 12.55 0.21 -6.00
C ASP A 63 12.63 -1.32 -6.19
N SER A 64 13.38 -2.06 -5.37
CA SER A 64 13.48 -3.53 -5.49
C SER A 64 12.12 -4.26 -5.38
N ILE A 65 11.20 -3.78 -4.54
CA ILE A 65 9.88 -4.37 -4.36
C ILE A 65 9.08 -4.25 -5.66
N PHE A 66 9.06 -3.05 -6.25
CA PHE A 66 8.36 -2.81 -7.51
C PHE A 66 9.07 -3.49 -8.69
N ASP A 67 10.40 -3.48 -8.74
CA ASP A 67 11.20 -4.14 -9.77
C ASP A 67 10.91 -5.66 -9.84
N ALA A 68 10.68 -6.28 -8.68
CA ALA A 68 10.35 -7.70 -8.61
C ALA A 68 8.90 -8.01 -9.05
N ARG A 69 7.94 -7.16 -8.68
CA ARG A 69 6.50 -7.50 -8.70
C ARG A 69 5.66 -6.73 -9.70
N LEU A 70 5.95 -5.46 -9.96
CA LEU A 70 5.12 -4.60 -10.79
C LEU A 70 5.39 -4.88 -12.27
N LYS A 71 4.57 -5.75 -12.87
CA LYS A 71 4.70 -6.15 -14.28
C LYS A 71 3.34 -6.08 -14.97
N MET A 72 3.30 -5.39 -16.10
CA MET A 72 2.10 -5.34 -16.93
C MET A 72 1.90 -6.68 -17.65
N ASP A 73 0.70 -7.27 -17.53
CA ASP A 73 0.38 -8.54 -18.20
C ASP A 73 0.06 -8.31 -19.68
N LEU A 74 1.03 -8.59 -20.56
CA LEU A 74 0.88 -8.43 -22.00
C LEU A 74 -0.02 -9.49 -22.66
N HIS A 75 -0.39 -10.58 -21.96
CA HIS A 75 -1.34 -11.58 -22.47
C HIS A 75 -2.78 -11.09 -22.41
N GLN A 76 -3.07 -10.10 -21.57
CA GLN A 76 -4.35 -9.42 -21.55
C GLN A 76 -4.52 -8.59 -22.83
N ARG A 77 -5.43 -9.05 -23.70
CA ARG A 77 -5.71 -8.43 -25.01
C ARG A 77 -6.45 -7.11 -24.88
N ASP A 78 -7.30 -6.97 -23.86
CA ASP A 78 -7.98 -5.71 -23.61
C ASP A 78 -7.00 -4.72 -22.96
N VAL A 79 -6.59 -3.72 -23.74
CA VAL A 79 -5.66 -2.66 -23.32
C VAL A 79 -6.15 -1.93 -22.06
N LYS A 80 -7.46 -1.70 -21.95
CA LYS A 80 -8.07 -1.03 -20.79
C LYS A 80 -8.02 -1.90 -19.56
N ALA A 81 -8.42 -3.16 -19.69
CA ALA A 81 -8.31 -4.11 -18.58
C ALA A 81 -6.86 -4.28 -18.13
N ARG A 82 -5.92 -4.37 -19.07
CA ARG A 82 -4.49 -4.52 -18.80
C ARG A 82 -3.91 -3.36 -17.98
N ALA A 83 -4.19 -2.12 -18.37
CA ALA A 83 -3.71 -0.96 -17.62
C ALA A 83 -4.40 -0.84 -16.26
N LEU A 84 -5.69 -1.19 -16.17
CA LEU A 84 -6.43 -1.17 -14.91
C LEU A 84 -5.87 -2.18 -13.90
N TYR A 85 -5.63 -3.41 -14.32
CA TYR A 85 -5.00 -4.42 -13.46
C TYR A 85 -3.58 -4.04 -13.07
N TYR A 86 -2.83 -3.39 -13.96
CA TYR A 86 -1.49 -2.88 -13.66
C TYR A 86 -1.51 -1.78 -12.58
N SER A 87 -2.44 -0.83 -12.66
CA SER A 87 -2.64 0.19 -11.61
C SER A 87 -3.06 -0.45 -10.29
N MET A 88 -4.01 -1.40 -10.32
CA MET A 88 -4.45 -2.13 -9.12
C MET A 88 -3.30 -2.90 -8.44
N LEU A 89 -2.43 -3.54 -9.23
CA LEU A 89 -1.25 -4.24 -8.73
C LEU A 89 -0.28 -3.30 -8.00
N CYS A 90 -0.13 -2.06 -8.49
CA CYS A 90 0.67 -1.05 -7.79
C CYS A 90 0.09 -0.73 -6.41
N ASP A 91 -1.23 -0.52 -6.31
CA ASP A 91 -1.91 -0.27 -5.03
C ASP A 91 -1.84 -1.47 -4.07
N GLU A 92 -1.97 -2.69 -4.60
CA GLU A 92 -1.82 -3.92 -3.82
C GLU A 92 -0.41 -4.04 -3.23
N ILE A 93 0.63 -3.79 -4.03
CA ILE A 93 2.03 -3.78 -3.55
C ILE A 93 2.21 -2.72 -2.45
N ILE A 94 1.68 -1.51 -2.63
CA ILE A 94 1.77 -0.43 -1.64
C ILE A 94 1.10 -0.85 -0.32
N LEU A 95 -0.09 -1.43 -0.39
CA LEU A 95 -0.86 -1.84 0.79
C LEU A 95 -0.18 -2.99 1.55
N GLU A 96 0.23 -4.04 0.85
CA GLU A 96 0.86 -5.22 1.46
C GLU A 96 2.20 -4.91 2.14
N ASN A 97 2.91 -3.89 1.66
CA ASN A 97 4.19 -3.45 2.24
C ASN A 97 4.02 -2.31 3.25
N GLY A 98 2.79 -1.96 3.65
CA GLY A 98 2.51 -0.89 4.62
C GLY A 98 2.95 0.50 4.19
N LEU A 99 3.13 0.71 2.88
CA LEU A 99 3.61 1.98 2.31
C LEU A 99 2.47 2.97 2.03
N ALA A 100 1.23 2.64 2.41
CA ALA A 100 0.04 3.45 2.11
C ALA A 100 0.17 4.90 2.60
N SER A 101 0.67 5.12 3.81
CA SER A 101 0.90 6.47 4.35
C SER A 101 2.00 7.21 3.59
N THR A 102 3.07 6.51 3.18
CA THR A 102 4.18 7.05 2.39
C THR A 102 3.69 7.56 1.03
N PHE A 103 2.86 6.76 0.34
CA PHE A 103 2.32 7.08 -0.98
C PHE A 103 1.12 8.04 -0.97
N ALA A 104 0.48 8.27 0.19
CA ALA A 104 -0.59 9.26 0.33
C ALA A 104 -0.10 10.72 0.36
N THR A 105 1.22 10.96 0.46
CA THR A 105 1.81 12.30 0.46
C THR A 105 1.97 12.85 -0.96
N ALA A 106 2.09 14.17 -1.12
CA ALA A 106 2.36 14.78 -2.44
C ALA A 106 3.66 14.27 -3.09
N THR A 107 4.67 13.95 -2.28
CA THR A 107 5.92 13.32 -2.75
C THR A 107 5.68 11.86 -3.12
N GLY A 108 4.91 11.13 -2.30
CA GLY A 108 4.49 9.77 -2.55
C GLY A 108 3.70 9.60 -3.86
N ILE A 109 2.76 10.49 -4.15
CA ILE A 109 1.99 10.48 -5.42
C ILE A 109 2.92 10.66 -6.63
N LYS A 110 3.89 11.56 -6.54
CA LYS A 110 4.92 11.73 -7.59
C LYS A 110 5.76 10.48 -7.76
N GLU A 111 6.13 9.86 -6.66
CA GLU A 111 6.90 8.63 -6.65
C GLU A 111 6.12 7.45 -7.24
N LYS A 112 4.82 7.35 -6.94
CA LYS A 112 3.91 6.37 -7.55
C LYS A 112 3.90 6.51 -9.07
N CYS A 113 3.77 7.75 -9.55
CA CYS A 113 3.80 8.05 -10.98
C CYS A 113 5.16 7.65 -11.60
N ARG A 114 6.28 7.91 -10.92
CA ARG A 114 7.63 7.50 -11.35
C ARG A 114 7.73 5.98 -11.45
N VAL A 115 7.31 5.26 -10.42
CA VAL A 115 7.32 3.79 -10.35
C VAL A 115 6.47 3.18 -11.45
N LEU A 116 5.23 3.67 -11.64
CA LEU A 116 4.34 3.23 -12.70
C LEU A 116 4.98 3.43 -14.08
N LYS A 117 5.56 4.61 -14.36
CA LYS A 117 6.26 4.88 -15.62
C LYS A 117 7.46 3.96 -15.84
N LYS A 118 8.31 3.77 -14.82
CA LYS A 118 9.51 2.90 -14.87
C LYS A 118 9.17 1.47 -15.29
N HIS A 119 8.00 0.98 -14.91
CA HIS A 119 7.58 -0.41 -15.10
C HIS A 119 6.59 -0.64 -16.23
N LEU A 120 6.19 0.40 -16.96
CA LEU A 120 5.32 0.25 -18.13
C LEU A 120 5.95 -0.68 -19.17
N ALA A 121 5.12 -1.48 -19.80
CA ALA A 121 5.50 -2.33 -20.92
C ALA A 121 4.37 -2.32 -21.96
N PRO A 122 4.67 -2.34 -23.27
CA PRO A 122 6.00 -2.28 -23.89
C PRO A 122 6.74 -0.94 -23.68
N VAL A 123 8.07 -0.93 -23.90
CA VAL A 123 8.95 0.23 -23.64
C VAL A 123 8.49 1.51 -24.34
N ALA A 124 7.86 1.41 -25.52
CA ALA A 124 7.27 2.57 -26.23
C ALA A 124 6.23 3.36 -25.39
N LEU A 125 5.61 2.72 -24.39
CA LEU A 125 4.69 3.39 -23.45
C LEU A 125 5.43 4.18 -22.35
N ARG A 126 6.74 3.98 -22.16
CA ARG A 126 7.55 4.73 -21.19
C ARG A 126 7.84 6.14 -21.70
N ASP A 127 8.31 6.25 -22.94
CA ASP A 127 8.68 7.52 -23.60
C ASP A 127 7.47 8.45 -23.75
N ALA A 128 6.28 7.85 -23.84
CA ALA A 128 5.01 8.53 -23.89
C ALA A 128 4.66 9.32 -22.61
N GLY A 129 5.09 8.81 -21.45
CA GLY A 129 4.77 9.39 -20.15
C GLY A 129 5.62 10.60 -19.78
N ASP A 130 6.67 10.91 -20.53
CA ASP A 130 7.60 12.01 -20.19
C ASP A 130 7.04 13.42 -20.49
N THR A 131 5.96 13.51 -21.28
CA THR A 131 5.35 14.79 -21.66
C THR A 131 4.27 15.30 -20.69
N THR A 132 3.80 14.47 -19.74
CA THR A 132 2.77 14.88 -18.78
C THR A 132 3.35 15.35 -17.46
N SER A 133 3.04 16.61 -17.13
CA SER A 133 3.34 17.27 -15.86
C SER A 133 3.04 16.37 -14.66
N LYS A 134 4.12 15.95 -13.99
CA LYS A 134 4.28 15.71 -12.55
C LYS A 134 2.95 15.67 -11.76
N SER A 135 2.52 14.46 -11.35
CA SER A 135 1.65 14.20 -10.18
C SER A 135 0.15 13.92 -10.39
N ASP A 136 -0.31 13.51 -11.57
CA ASP A 136 -1.68 13.01 -11.76
C ASP A 136 -1.68 11.55 -12.25
N GLU A 137 -2.08 10.65 -11.36
CA GLU A 137 -2.18 9.21 -11.62
C GLU A 137 -3.27 8.89 -12.65
N ASN A 138 -4.40 9.61 -12.64
CA ASN A 138 -5.47 9.41 -13.61
C ASN A 138 -5.03 9.87 -15.00
N ALA A 139 -4.30 10.98 -15.09
CA ALA A 139 -3.73 11.43 -16.36
C ALA A 139 -2.72 10.41 -16.92
N LEU A 140 -1.91 9.80 -16.04
CA LEU A 140 -1.00 8.72 -16.43
C LEU A 140 -1.77 7.50 -16.95
N TYR A 141 -2.82 7.08 -16.24
CA TYR A 141 -3.68 5.97 -16.68
C TYR A 141 -4.30 6.24 -18.05
N VAL A 142 -4.92 7.41 -18.27
CA VAL A 142 -5.54 7.78 -19.55
C VAL A 142 -4.51 7.76 -20.68
N LEU A 143 -3.33 8.34 -20.47
CA LEU A 143 -2.27 8.38 -21.48
C LEU A 143 -1.75 6.99 -21.83
N VAL A 144 -1.59 6.10 -20.83
CA VAL A 144 -1.20 4.70 -21.06
C VAL A 144 -2.23 3.99 -21.93
N ILE A 145 -3.53 4.22 -21.69
CA ILE A 145 -4.61 3.69 -22.54
C ILE A 145 -4.52 4.23 -23.97
N GLU A 146 -4.44 5.55 -24.14
CA GLU A 146 -4.41 6.19 -25.46
C GLU A 146 -3.25 5.67 -26.31
N LYS A 147 -2.04 5.68 -25.76
CA LYS A 147 -0.81 5.23 -26.42
C LYS A 147 -0.82 3.73 -26.72
N ALA A 148 -1.33 2.91 -25.81
CA ALA A 148 -1.42 1.48 -26.03
C ALA A 148 -2.47 1.11 -27.09
N LEU A 149 -3.54 1.90 -27.23
CA LEU A 149 -4.50 1.77 -28.33
C LEU A 149 -3.92 2.23 -29.68
N GLU A 150 -3.06 3.24 -29.70
CA GLU A 150 -2.32 3.65 -30.90
C GLU A 150 -1.38 2.54 -31.38
N GLN A 151 -0.58 1.95 -30.48
CA GLN A 151 0.33 0.86 -30.81
C GLN A 151 -0.42 -0.38 -31.36
N ALA A 152 -1.56 -0.74 -30.76
CA ALA A 152 -2.36 -1.87 -31.21
C ALA A 152 -2.93 -1.71 -32.63
N LYS A 153 -3.05 -0.47 -33.14
CA LYS A 153 -3.46 -0.18 -34.53
C LYS A 153 -2.30 -0.26 -35.52
N VAL A 154 -1.06 -0.08 -35.05
CA VAL A 154 0.16 -0.15 -35.86
C VAL A 154 0.62 -1.60 -36.05
N ASP A 155 0.36 -2.46 -35.05
CA ASP A 155 0.73 -3.88 -35.06
C ASP A 155 -0.33 -4.80 -35.74
N GLN A 156 -1.34 -4.22 -36.39
CA GLN A 156 -2.47 -4.91 -37.04
C GLN A 156 -2.39 -4.80 -38.57
#